data_AF-A0A7Z0EHI5-F1
#
_entry.id   AF-A0A7Z0EHI5-F1
#
_cell.length_a   1.000
_cell.length_b   1.000
_cell.length_c   1.000
_cell.angle_alpha   90.00
_cell.angle_beta   90.00
_cell.angle_gamma   90.00
#
_symmetry.space_group_name_H-M   'P 1'
#
loop_
_entity.id
_entity.type
_entity.pdbx_description
1 polymer ?
#
loop_
_entity_poly.entity_id
_entity_poly.type
_entity_poly.pdbx_seq_one_letter_code
_entity_poly.pdbx_strand_id
1 'polypeptide(L)'
;MSTPPSDDELWQAFVEAERETIRRRADFSNAARDRPGILRAALTAGAGPWQRRAALDFLAARSDDVPALLEELVDLSLSHGWAPAARRAIAGLPKDDLVPLLAPLVLEHLDTADDDEYLRLVELLVHVGAWDLLGRLVARAPVTDDPDTREAADDLTESYSPMWRAETD
;
A
#
# COMPACT_ATOMS: atom_id res chain seq x y z
N MET A 1 41.02 -14.35 19.40
CA MET A 1 39.60 -14.06 19.69
C MET A 1 39.45 -12.56 19.66
N SER A 2 38.65 -12.01 18.74
CA SER A 2 38.39 -10.56 18.72
C SER A 2 37.42 -10.23 19.86
N THR A 3 37.73 -9.20 20.63
CA THR A 3 36.82 -8.64 21.63
C THR A 3 35.50 -8.25 20.91
N PRO A 4 34.32 -8.58 21.47
CA PRO A 4 33.06 -8.12 20.90
C PRO A 4 33.02 -6.59 20.85
N PRO A 5 32.37 -6.00 19.84
CA PRO A 5 32.25 -4.56 19.72
C PRO A 5 31.46 -4.00 20.91
N SER A 6 31.83 -2.79 21.32
CA SER A 6 31.09 -1.98 22.28
C SER A 6 29.77 -1.48 21.70
N ASP A 7 28.85 -1.07 22.59
CA ASP A 7 27.55 -0.51 22.18
C ASP A 7 27.70 0.74 21.31
N ASP A 8 28.71 1.57 21.58
CA ASP A 8 29.03 2.75 20.77
C ASP A 8 29.48 2.34 19.35
N GLU A 9 30.33 1.31 19.24
CA GLU A 9 30.76 0.78 17.93
C GLU A 9 29.58 0.19 17.14
N LEU A 10 28.67 -0.52 17.82
CA LEU A 10 27.44 -1.04 17.21
C LEU A 10 26.52 0.08 16.70
N TRP A 11 26.35 1.14 17.51
CA TRP A 11 25.54 2.29 17.12
C TRP A 11 26.15 3.06 15.94
N GLN A 12 27.47 3.27 15.93
CA GLN A 12 28.13 3.93 14.80
C GLN A 12 28.02 3.11 13.52
N ALA A 13 28.20 1.79 13.59
CA ALA A 13 28.02 0.91 12.43
C ALA A 13 26.59 0.98 11.87
N PHE A 14 25.57 1.06 12.75
CA PHE A 14 24.18 1.27 12.34
C PHE A 14 23.99 2.61 11.62
N VAL A 15 24.51 3.72 12.17
CA VAL A 15 24.43 5.05 11.54
C VAL A 15 25.13 5.08 10.18
N GLU A 16 26.28 4.41 10.04
CA GLU A 16 26.97 4.30 8.76
C GLU A 16 26.16 3.52 7.72
N ALA A 17 25.52 2.41 8.13
CA ALA A 17 24.65 1.64 7.26
C ALA A 17 23.42 2.44 6.79
N GLU A 18 22.81 3.24 7.67
CA GLU A 18 21.71 4.15 7.31
C GLU A 18 22.16 5.20 6.30
N ARG A 19 23.33 5.82 6.49
CA ARG A 19 23.89 6.80 5.56
C ARG A 19 24.15 6.19 4.19
N GLU A 20 24.73 5.00 4.15
CA GLU A 20 24.97 4.30 2.88
C GLU A 20 23.65 3.92 2.21
N THR A 21 22.64 3.49 2.97
CA THR A 21 21.30 3.19 2.45
C THR A 21 20.66 4.41 1.78
N ILE A 22 20.69 5.57 2.44
CA ILE A 22 20.19 6.83 1.89
C ILE A 22 20.93 7.18 0.59
N ARG A 23 22.26 7.03 0.57
CA ARG A 23 23.07 7.32 -0.62
C ARG A 23 22.71 6.39 -1.77
N ARG A 24 22.61 5.08 -1.55
CA ARG A 24 22.24 4.10 -2.58
C ARG A 24 20.82 4.28 -3.09
N ARG A 25 19.90 4.67 -2.22
CA ARG A 25 18.54 5.04 -2.61
C ARG A 25 18.54 6.23 -3.55
N ALA A 26 19.31 7.27 -3.25
CA ALA A 26 19.45 8.43 -4.13
C ALA A 26 20.10 8.05 -5.47
N ASP A 27 21.16 7.25 -5.46
CA ASP A 27 21.82 6.74 -6.69
C ASP A 27 20.82 5.96 -7.56
N PHE A 28 20.05 5.04 -6.96
CA PHE A 28 19.04 4.26 -7.68
C PHE A 28 17.93 5.16 -8.25
N SER A 29 17.44 6.11 -7.45
CA SER A 29 16.41 7.06 -7.90
C SER A 29 16.89 7.87 -9.11
N ASN A 30 18.13 8.37 -9.08
CA ASN A 30 18.62 9.31 -10.10
C ASN A 30 19.25 8.63 -11.33
N ALA A 31 19.78 7.41 -11.20
CA ALA A 31 20.58 6.78 -12.25
C ALA A 31 19.96 5.53 -12.88
N ALA A 32 18.92 4.94 -12.26
CA ALA A 32 18.25 3.78 -12.85
C ALA A 32 17.53 4.17 -14.16
N ARG A 33 17.78 3.39 -15.23
CA ARG A 33 17.21 3.65 -16.57
C ARG A 33 15.78 3.15 -16.72
N ASP A 34 15.44 2.08 -16.00
CA ASP A 34 14.11 1.47 -15.98
C ASP A 34 13.75 1.15 -14.52
N ARG A 35 13.51 2.21 -13.75
CA ARG A 35 13.18 2.10 -12.33
C ARG A 35 11.85 1.36 -12.10
N PRO A 36 10.75 1.64 -12.85
CA PRO A 36 9.51 0.89 -12.70
C PRO A 36 9.66 -0.60 -13.03
N GLY A 37 10.37 -0.97 -14.11
CA GLY A 37 10.58 -2.38 -14.45
C GLY A 37 11.34 -3.16 -13.39
N ILE A 38 12.39 -2.55 -12.81
CA ILE A 38 13.16 -3.16 -11.70
C ILE A 38 12.29 -3.33 -10.45
N LEU A 39 11.53 -2.29 -10.08
CA LEU A 39 10.66 -2.33 -8.92
C LEU A 39 9.54 -3.37 -9.09
N ARG A 40 8.89 -3.43 -10.26
CA ARG A 40 7.92 -4.46 -10.60
C ARG A 40 8.48 -5.86 -10.41
N ALA A 41 9.67 -6.13 -10.94
CA ALA A 41 10.32 -7.42 -10.79
C ALA A 41 10.58 -7.76 -9.30
N ALA A 42 11.02 -6.77 -8.52
CA ALA A 42 11.26 -6.93 -7.08
C ALA A 42 9.99 -7.16 -6.24
N LEU A 43 8.82 -6.70 -6.71
CA LEU A 43 7.54 -6.94 -6.05
C LEU A 43 7.00 -8.36 -6.27
N THR A 44 7.49 -9.10 -7.27
CA THR A 44 7.05 -10.49 -7.52
C THR A 44 7.45 -11.45 -6.40
N ALA A 45 6.70 -12.55 -6.22
CA ALA A 45 6.98 -13.50 -5.14
C ALA A 45 8.33 -14.21 -5.32
N GLY A 46 8.76 -14.39 -6.57
CA GLY A 46 10.03 -15.04 -6.93
C GLY A 46 11.28 -14.22 -6.62
N ALA A 47 11.17 -12.89 -6.43
CA ALA A 47 12.33 -12.04 -6.11
C ALA A 47 12.85 -12.22 -4.67
N GLY A 48 12.03 -12.81 -3.79
CA GLY A 48 12.35 -13.02 -2.39
C GLY A 48 11.96 -11.85 -1.48
N PRO A 49 11.83 -12.10 -0.17
CA PRO A 49 11.22 -11.15 0.78
C PRO A 49 12.03 -9.86 0.94
N TRP A 50 13.35 -9.92 0.85
CA TRP A 50 14.21 -8.73 0.99
C TRP A 50 14.09 -7.77 -0.21
N GLN A 51 14.00 -8.30 -1.43
CA GLN A 51 13.77 -7.49 -2.64
C GLN A 51 12.42 -6.78 -2.55
N ARG A 52 11.37 -7.53 -2.24
CA ARG A 52 10.02 -6.99 -2.10
C ARG A 52 9.94 -5.93 -1.02
N ARG A 53 10.55 -6.18 0.15
CA ARG A 53 10.58 -5.21 1.25
C ARG A 53 11.29 -3.92 0.84
N ALA A 54 12.46 -4.03 0.22
CA ALA A 54 13.23 -2.87 -0.23
C ALA A 54 12.47 -2.05 -1.28
N ALA A 55 11.76 -2.71 -2.21
CA ALA A 55 10.92 -2.03 -3.20
C ALA A 55 9.75 -1.28 -2.54
N LEU A 56 9.03 -1.91 -1.61
CA LEU A 56 7.93 -1.28 -0.89
C LEU A 56 8.40 -0.10 -0.02
N ASP A 57 9.52 -0.24 0.69
CA ASP A 57 10.10 0.84 1.49
C ASP A 57 10.61 1.99 0.60
N PHE A 58 11.06 1.70 -0.64
CA PHE A 58 11.42 2.72 -1.63
C PHE A 58 10.19 3.49 -2.12
N LEU A 59 9.12 2.78 -2.50
CA LEU A 59 7.88 3.38 -2.97
C LEU A 59 7.18 4.23 -1.90
N ALA A 60 7.16 3.75 -0.66
CA ALA A 60 6.60 4.45 0.50
C ALA A 60 7.32 5.76 0.84
N ALA A 61 8.54 5.97 0.34
CA ALA A 61 9.27 7.23 0.51
C ALA A 61 8.83 8.34 -0.47
N ARG A 62 7.60 8.26 -0.99
CA ARG A 62 7.00 9.14 -2.01
C ARG A 62 7.73 9.08 -3.35
N SER A 63 7.79 7.88 -3.93
CA SER A 63 8.32 7.71 -5.29
C SER A 63 7.28 8.09 -6.34
N ASP A 64 7.72 8.76 -7.41
CA ASP A 64 6.92 9.04 -8.61
C ASP A 64 6.58 7.76 -9.41
N ASP A 65 7.13 6.60 -9.04
CA ASP A 65 6.85 5.33 -9.71
C ASP A 65 5.55 4.65 -9.24
N VAL A 66 4.94 5.12 -8.14
CA VAL A 66 3.73 4.49 -7.55
C VAL A 66 2.59 4.36 -8.57
N PRO A 67 2.24 5.39 -9.38
CA PRO A 67 1.19 5.24 -10.39
C PRO A 67 1.46 4.12 -11.40
N ALA A 68 2.72 3.93 -11.79
CA ALA A 68 3.11 2.92 -12.77
C ALA A 68 3.13 1.49 -12.20
N LEU A 69 2.95 1.33 -10.89
CA LEU A 69 3.00 0.07 -10.16
C LEU A 69 1.73 -0.15 -9.31
N LEU A 70 0.68 0.63 -9.57
CA LEU A 70 -0.47 0.68 -8.69
C LEU A 70 -1.23 -0.64 -8.66
N GLU A 71 -1.34 -1.33 -9.79
CA GLU A 71 -1.96 -2.65 -9.90
C GLU A 71 -1.27 -3.66 -8.97
N GLU A 72 0.06 -3.78 -9.06
CA GLU A 72 0.82 -4.71 -8.20
C GLU A 72 0.76 -4.32 -6.73
N LEU A 73 0.64 -3.02 -6.42
CA LEU A 73 0.50 -2.53 -5.06
C LEU A 73 -0.89 -2.81 -4.49
N VAL A 74 -1.95 -2.72 -5.29
CA VAL A 74 -3.31 -3.09 -4.89
C VAL A 74 -3.35 -4.58 -4.57
N ASP A 75 -2.83 -5.46 -5.43
CA ASP A 75 -2.73 -6.90 -5.15
C ASP A 75 -2.00 -7.17 -3.82
N LEU A 76 -0.84 -6.54 -3.61
CA LEU A 76 -0.07 -6.73 -2.38
C LEU A 76 -0.78 -6.15 -1.16
N SER A 77 -1.64 -5.15 -1.33
CA SER A 77 -2.45 -4.54 -0.26
C SER A 77 -3.52 -5.47 0.31
N LEU A 78 -3.86 -6.53 -0.43
CA LEU A 78 -4.78 -7.58 -0.01
C LEU A 78 -4.06 -8.74 0.68
N SER A 79 -2.75 -8.90 0.45
CA SER A 79 -1.97 -10.00 1.04
C SER A 79 -1.71 -9.82 2.55
N HIS A 80 -1.84 -10.89 3.34
CA HIS A 80 -1.62 -10.83 4.80
C HIS A 80 -0.23 -10.30 5.21
N GLY A 81 0.83 -10.65 4.48
CA GLY A 81 2.21 -10.33 4.86
C GLY A 81 2.70 -8.96 4.39
N TRP A 82 2.14 -8.42 3.30
CA TRP A 82 2.65 -7.21 2.66
C TRP A 82 1.66 -6.06 2.67
N ALA A 83 0.41 -6.30 3.06
CA ALA A 83 -0.65 -5.31 3.06
C ALA A 83 -0.26 -3.97 3.71
N PRO A 84 0.28 -3.92 4.94
CA PRO A 84 0.61 -2.64 5.57
C PRO A 84 1.68 -1.83 4.80
N ALA A 85 2.63 -2.51 4.15
CA ALA A 85 3.70 -1.85 3.41
C ALA A 85 3.22 -1.36 2.04
N ALA A 86 2.39 -2.14 1.35
CA ALA A 86 1.78 -1.75 0.08
C ALA A 86 0.80 -0.58 0.26
N ARG A 87 -0.07 -0.63 1.28
CA ARG A 87 -1.00 0.48 1.60
C ARG A 87 -0.26 1.78 1.88
N ARG A 88 0.89 1.72 2.59
CA ARG A 88 1.74 2.89 2.83
C ARG A 88 2.34 3.47 1.54
N ALA A 89 2.72 2.62 0.58
CA ALA A 89 3.19 3.07 -0.71
C ALA A 89 2.07 3.77 -1.51
N ILE A 90 0.87 3.20 -1.53
CA ILE A 90 -0.31 3.79 -2.18
C ILE A 90 -0.67 5.15 -1.54
N ALA A 91 -0.62 5.24 -0.21
CA ALA A 91 -0.85 6.50 0.53
C ALA A 91 0.15 7.61 0.20
N GLY A 92 1.24 7.30 -0.51
CA GLY A 92 2.19 8.28 -1.02
C GLY A 92 1.70 9.07 -2.24
N LEU A 93 0.63 8.63 -2.90
CA LEU A 93 0.04 9.34 -4.04
C LEU A 93 -0.50 10.72 -3.63
N PRO A 94 -0.43 11.73 -4.52
CA PRO A 94 -1.17 12.98 -4.34
C PRO A 94 -2.66 12.70 -4.14
N LYS A 95 -3.30 13.42 -3.20
CA LYS A 95 -4.72 13.22 -2.90
C LYS A 95 -5.62 13.36 -4.14
N ASP A 96 -5.30 14.32 -4.99
CA ASP A 96 -6.07 14.62 -6.20
C ASP A 96 -5.99 13.50 -7.25
N ASP A 97 -4.92 12.70 -7.22
CA ASP A 97 -4.70 11.57 -8.15
C ASP A 97 -5.12 10.23 -7.54
N LEU A 98 -5.19 10.12 -6.21
CA LEU A 98 -5.41 8.86 -5.49
C LEU A 98 -6.71 8.19 -5.93
N VAL A 99 -7.85 8.87 -5.79
CA VAL A 99 -9.16 8.26 -6.11
C VAL A 99 -9.30 7.97 -7.62
N PRO A 100 -8.97 8.89 -8.54
CA PRO A 100 -9.05 8.62 -9.98
C PRO A 100 -8.24 7.39 -10.43
N LEU A 101 -7.06 7.18 -9.84
CA LEU A 101 -6.20 6.03 -10.18
C LEU A 101 -6.63 4.74 -9.47
N LEU A 102 -7.06 4.82 -8.21
CA LEU A 102 -7.36 3.66 -7.39
C LEU A 102 -8.75 3.06 -7.66
N ALA A 103 -9.75 3.91 -7.96
CA ALA A 103 -11.13 3.48 -8.17
C ALA A 103 -11.32 2.37 -9.21
N PRO A 104 -10.76 2.44 -10.44
CA PRO A 104 -10.96 1.37 -11.43
C PRO A 104 -10.42 0.03 -10.94
N LEU A 105 -9.27 0.01 -10.28
CA LEU A 105 -8.64 -1.21 -9.77
C LEU A 105 -9.45 -1.83 -8.63
N VAL A 106 -9.90 -1.01 -7.68
CA VAL A 106 -10.74 -1.48 -6.56
C VAL A 106 -12.06 -2.06 -7.08
N LEU A 107 -12.69 -1.38 -8.05
CA LEU A 107 -13.95 -1.86 -8.63
C LEU A 107 -13.77 -3.18 -9.40
N GLU A 108 -12.66 -3.35 -10.11
CA GLU A 108 -12.33 -4.61 -10.80
C GLU A 108 -12.16 -5.77 -9.80
N HIS A 109 -11.45 -5.56 -8.69
CA HIS A 109 -11.33 -6.60 -7.65
C HIS A 109 -12.67 -6.95 -7.01
N LEU A 110 -13.54 -5.96 -6.78
CA LEU A 110 -14.84 -6.18 -6.16
C LEU A 110 -15.76 -7.10 -6.99
N ASP A 111 -15.59 -7.17 -8.31
CA ASP A 111 -16.43 -8.01 -9.16
C ASP A 111 -16.20 -9.52 -8.88
N THR A 112 -15.08 -9.89 -8.27
CA THR A 112 -14.73 -11.28 -7.92
C THR A 112 -14.35 -11.50 -6.47
N ALA A 113 -14.41 -10.46 -5.62
CA ALA A 113 -13.93 -10.52 -4.25
C ALA A 113 -14.75 -11.47 -3.37
N ASP A 114 -14.07 -12.23 -2.52
CA ASP A 114 -14.69 -12.87 -1.36
C ASP A 114 -14.81 -11.89 -0.17
N ASP A 115 -15.30 -12.39 0.96
CA ASP A 115 -15.52 -11.62 2.19
C ASP A 115 -14.21 -11.06 2.79
N ASP A 116 -13.12 -11.86 2.82
CA ASP A 116 -11.81 -11.36 3.29
C ASP A 116 -11.27 -10.31 2.31
N GLU A 117 -11.30 -10.56 1.00
CA GLU A 117 -10.85 -9.60 -0.02
C GLU A 117 -11.64 -8.28 0.04
N TYR A 118 -12.95 -8.34 0.23
CA TYR A 118 -13.80 -7.17 0.45
C TYR A 118 -13.33 -6.37 1.67
N LEU A 119 -13.11 -7.04 2.81
CA LEU A 119 -12.61 -6.38 4.02
C LEU A 119 -11.20 -5.80 3.80
N ARG A 120 -10.32 -6.47 3.06
CA ARG A 120 -8.99 -5.95 2.73
C ARG A 120 -9.04 -4.71 1.85
N LEU A 121 -9.96 -4.64 0.89
CA LEU A 121 -10.20 -3.46 0.07
C LEU A 121 -10.71 -2.31 0.93
N VAL A 122 -11.64 -2.57 1.85
CA VAL A 122 -12.10 -1.58 2.83
C VAL A 122 -10.94 -1.07 3.68
N GLU A 123 -10.11 -1.96 4.25
CA GLU A 123 -8.95 -1.57 5.05
C GLU A 123 -7.96 -0.71 4.24
N LEU A 124 -7.78 -1.00 2.94
CA LEU A 124 -6.99 -0.17 2.03
C LEU A 124 -7.60 1.24 1.92
N LEU A 125 -8.89 1.35 1.59
CA LEU A 125 -9.56 2.64 1.39
C LEU A 125 -9.53 3.51 2.65
N VAL A 126 -9.77 2.90 3.82
CA VAL A 126 -9.64 3.54 5.13
C VAL A 126 -8.20 4.03 5.36
N HIS A 127 -7.20 3.18 5.06
CA HIS A 127 -5.79 3.53 5.28
C HIS A 127 -5.36 4.74 4.45
N VAL A 128 -5.79 4.81 3.19
CA VAL A 128 -5.41 5.90 2.28
C VAL A 128 -6.35 7.11 2.38
N GLY A 129 -7.44 6.99 3.14
CA GLY A 129 -8.44 8.04 3.31
C GLY A 129 -9.24 8.32 2.03
N ALA A 130 -9.48 7.31 1.20
CA ALA A 130 -10.30 7.41 0.00
C ALA A 130 -11.78 7.29 0.36
N TRP A 131 -12.29 8.27 1.13
CA TRP A 131 -13.61 8.17 1.78
C TRP A 131 -14.76 8.14 0.78
N ASP A 132 -14.77 8.98 -0.27
CA ASP A 132 -15.78 8.90 -1.35
C ASP A 132 -15.87 7.49 -1.95
N LEU A 133 -14.73 6.89 -2.29
CA LEU A 133 -14.68 5.55 -2.86
C LEU A 133 -15.17 4.48 -1.86
N LEU A 134 -14.86 4.64 -0.58
CA LEU A 134 -15.37 3.77 0.49
C LEU A 134 -16.90 3.87 0.60
N GLY A 135 -17.46 5.09 0.55
CA GLY A 135 -18.91 5.29 0.57
C GLY A 135 -19.61 4.62 -0.62
N ARG A 136 -19.00 4.69 -1.81
CA ARG A 136 -19.49 4.00 -3.02
C ARG A 136 -19.42 2.48 -2.90
N LEU A 137 -18.40 1.93 -2.24
CA LEU A 137 -18.25 0.50 -1.99
C LEU A 137 -19.33 0.02 -1.01
N VAL A 138 -19.49 0.69 0.13
CA VAL A 138 -20.50 0.37 1.15
C VAL A 138 -21.92 0.44 0.58
N ALA A 139 -22.21 1.42 -0.28
CA ALA A 139 -23.51 1.54 -0.93
C ALA A 139 -23.86 0.36 -1.87
N ARG A 140 -22.89 -0.46 -2.29
CA ARG A 140 -23.10 -1.63 -3.15
C ARG A 140 -23.34 -2.93 -2.37
N ALA A 141 -22.93 -2.99 -1.10
CA ALA A 141 -23.09 -4.17 -0.26
C ALA A 141 -24.55 -4.66 -0.08
N PRO A 142 -25.59 -3.82 -0.06
CA PRO A 142 -26.98 -4.31 -0.02
C PRO A 142 -27.41 -5.13 -1.26
N VAL A 143 -26.62 -5.10 -2.33
CA VAL A 143 -26.87 -5.83 -3.58
C VAL A 143 -26.18 -7.20 -3.60
N THR A 144 -25.29 -7.49 -2.64
CA THR A 144 -24.60 -8.78 -2.56
C THR A 144 -25.44 -9.79 -1.77
N ASP A 145 -25.52 -11.03 -2.26
CA ASP A 145 -26.25 -12.12 -1.58
C ASP A 145 -25.56 -12.57 -0.27
N ASP A 146 -24.30 -12.18 -0.06
CA ASP A 146 -23.49 -12.54 1.10
C ASP A 146 -23.91 -11.81 2.40
N PRO A 147 -24.32 -12.53 3.47
CA PRO A 147 -24.65 -11.93 4.76
C PRO A 147 -23.48 -11.24 5.45
N ASP A 148 -22.27 -11.79 5.35
CA ASP A 148 -21.11 -11.29 6.10
C ASP A 148 -20.64 -9.94 5.53
N THR A 149 -20.63 -9.81 4.20
CA THR A 149 -20.43 -8.54 3.51
C THR A 149 -21.47 -7.48 3.90
N ARG A 150 -22.74 -7.87 4.10
CA ARG A 150 -23.81 -6.95 4.53
C ARG A 150 -23.61 -6.47 5.96
N GLU A 151 -23.30 -7.36 6.89
CA GLU A 151 -22.99 -7.00 8.29
C GLU A 151 -21.77 -6.08 8.36
N ALA A 152 -20.70 -6.41 7.64
CA ALA A 152 -19.51 -5.57 7.55
C ALA A 152 -19.84 -4.17 7.00
N ALA A 153 -20.72 -4.06 5.99
CA ALA A 153 -21.12 -2.77 5.45
C ALA A 153 -21.92 -1.90 6.43
N ASP A 154 -22.75 -2.52 7.27
CA ASP A 154 -23.48 -1.82 8.33
C ASP A 154 -22.50 -1.27 9.39
N ASP A 155 -21.55 -2.09 9.85
CA ASP A 155 -20.49 -1.69 10.79
C ASP A 155 -19.63 -0.53 10.25
N LEU A 156 -19.30 -0.58 8.96
CA LEU A 156 -18.55 0.47 8.28
C LEU A 156 -19.37 1.76 8.17
N THR A 157 -20.66 1.66 7.91
CA THR A 157 -21.56 2.82 7.87
C THR A 157 -21.62 3.51 9.23
N GLU A 158 -21.74 2.75 10.31
CA GLU A 158 -21.73 3.29 11.68
C GLU A 158 -20.40 3.99 11.99
N SER A 159 -19.28 3.37 11.60
CA SER A 159 -17.93 3.84 11.95
C SER A 159 -17.46 5.04 11.11
N TYR A 160 -17.76 5.07 9.80
CA TYR A 160 -17.08 5.94 8.84
C TYR A 160 -18.01 6.83 8.01
N SER A 161 -19.34 6.68 8.08
CA SER A 161 -20.25 7.52 7.30
C SER A 161 -20.11 9.04 7.47
N PRO A 162 -19.68 9.58 8.63
CA PRO A 162 -19.40 11.01 8.74
C PRO A 162 -18.25 11.47 7.81
N MET A 163 -17.27 10.60 7.55
CA MET A 163 -16.06 10.95 6.81
C MET A 163 -16.34 11.10 5.30
N TRP A 164 -17.13 10.19 4.72
CA TRP A 164 -17.44 10.25 3.29
C TRP A 164 -18.65 11.11 2.95
N ARG A 165 -19.49 11.47 3.93
CA ARG A 165 -20.57 12.46 3.73
C ARG A 165 -20.05 13.89 3.73
N ALA A 166 -18.95 14.16 4.43
CA ALA A 166 -18.34 15.49 4.52
C ALA A 166 -17.56 15.90 3.25
N GLU A 167 -17.23 14.95 2.37
CA GLU A 167 -16.53 15.22 1.10
C GLU A 167 -17.49 15.46 -0.08
N THR A 168 -18.79 15.17 0.09
CA THR A 168 -19.84 15.35 -0.93
C THR A 168 -20.58 16.69 -0.87
N ASP A 169 -20.29 17.54 0.12
CA ASP A 169 -20.81 18.92 0.27
C ASP A 169 -19.80 19.97 -0.26
#